data_AF-A0A7S2RS99-F1
#
_entry.id   AF-A0A7S2RS99-F1
#
_cell.length_a   1.000
_cell.length_b   1.000
_cell.length_c   1.000
_cell.angle_alpha   90.00
_cell.angle_beta   90.00
_cell.angle_gamma   90.00
#
_symmetry.space_group_name_H-M   'P 1'
#
loop_
_entity.id
_entity.type
_entity.pdbx_description
1 polymer ?
#
loop_
_entity_poly.entity_id
_entity_poly.type
_entity_poly.pdbx_seq_one_letter_code
_entity_poly.pdbx_strand_id
1 'polypeptide(L)'
;LASFGLSKAEEASPLGGASAGQPARAEEVNFSPINLIPLSVQGSIEQVLLLATGLLLTVFVVAGIGITWDAYAISTKGTLPDSVKPIITEVLEPNFTVIGVLFLACSSSLGLFKLAQLSDPGASYREEDN
;
A
#
# COMPACT_ATOMS: atom_id res chain seq x y z
N LEU A 1 50.50 -18.22 -25.68
CA LEU A 1 50.53 -19.30 -24.66
C LEU A 1 51.68 -19.00 -23.70
N ALA A 2 51.35 -18.51 -22.49
CA ALA A 2 52.18 -18.39 -21.27
C ALA A 2 53.51 -17.59 -21.37
N SER A 3 53.98 -16.82 -20.40
CA SER A 3 53.54 -16.43 -19.05
C SER A 3 54.55 -15.37 -18.60
N PHE A 4 54.08 -14.16 -18.30
CA PHE A 4 54.86 -13.14 -17.59
C PHE A 4 54.89 -13.53 -16.11
N GLY A 5 56.08 -13.81 -15.58
CA GLY A 5 56.25 -14.26 -14.20
C GLY A 5 57.65 -13.97 -13.66
N LEU A 6 58.03 -12.69 -13.65
CA LEU A 6 58.96 -12.11 -12.67
C LEU A 6 58.09 -11.60 -11.51
N SER A 7 58.48 -11.59 -10.24
CA SER A 7 59.68 -12.04 -9.54
C SER A 7 59.40 -11.73 -8.06
N LYS A 8 59.90 -12.60 -7.17
CA LYS A 8 60.19 -12.37 -5.74
C LYS A 8 58.99 -12.16 -4.81
N ALA A 9 58.77 -13.11 -3.88
CA ALA A 9 59.42 -13.17 -2.55
C ALA A 9 58.90 -12.03 -1.66
N GLU A 10 58.44 -12.21 -0.44
CA GLU A 10 58.92 -13.07 0.63
C GLU A 10 57.94 -12.91 1.80
N GLU A 11 57.64 -14.01 2.47
CA GLU A 11 57.30 -14.11 3.90
C GLU A 11 56.09 -13.44 4.57
N ALA A 12 55.64 -14.19 5.58
CA ALA A 12 54.94 -13.78 6.79
C ALA A 12 53.43 -13.52 6.71
N SER A 13 52.67 -14.60 6.90
CA SER A 13 51.49 -14.52 7.77
C SER A 13 51.98 -14.32 9.20
N PRO A 14 51.41 -13.37 9.94
CA PRO A 14 50.49 -13.84 10.97
C PRO A 14 49.24 -12.97 11.09
N LEU A 15 48.10 -13.65 11.25
CA LEU A 15 46.99 -13.28 12.12
C LEU A 15 46.76 -11.78 12.34
N GLY A 16 45.83 -11.24 11.58
CA GLY A 16 45.18 -9.96 11.84
C GLY A 16 43.96 -9.86 10.95
N GLY A 17 42.87 -10.50 11.36
CA GLY A 17 41.56 -10.35 10.72
C GLY A 17 41.10 -8.91 10.88
N ALA A 18 41.63 -8.02 10.04
CA ALA A 18 41.13 -6.68 9.86
C ALA A 18 39.74 -6.84 9.24
N SER A 19 38.74 -6.77 10.11
CA SER A 19 37.35 -6.44 9.80
C SER A 19 37.35 -5.39 8.70
N ALA A 20 37.17 -5.83 7.46
CA ALA A 20 36.88 -4.96 6.34
C ALA A 20 35.66 -4.16 6.77
N GLY A 21 35.86 -2.86 6.95
CA GLY A 21 34.90 -1.94 7.53
C GLY A 21 33.52 -2.19 6.94
N GLN A 22 32.63 -2.67 7.80
CA GLN A 22 31.20 -2.62 7.56
C GLN A 22 30.89 -1.14 7.29
N PRO A 23 30.40 -0.75 6.10
CA PRO A 23 30.01 0.63 5.91
C PRO A 23 28.99 0.93 7.00
N ALA A 24 29.28 1.97 7.79
CA ALA A 24 28.41 2.45 8.84
C ALA A 24 26.99 2.47 8.28
N ARG A 25 26.16 1.54 8.77
CA ARG A 25 24.73 1.52 8.50
C ARG A 25 24.31 2.93 8.87
N ALA A 26 23.93 3.73 7.87
CA ALA A 26 23.27 4.99 8.13
C ALA A 26 22.21 4.66 9.17
N GLU A 27 22.31 5.28 10.34
CA GLU A 27 21.25 5.21 11.33
C GLU A 27 20.05 5.78 10.59
N GLU A 28 19.23 4.90 10.01
CA GLU A 28 17.94 5.28 9.48
C GLU A 28 17.25 5.86 10.68
N VAL A 29 17.22 7.19 10.73
CA VAL A 29 16.49 7.92 11.74
C VAL A 29 15.05 7.50 11.52
N ASN A 30 14.65 6.49 12.27
CA ASN A 30 13.38 5.83 12.18
C ASN A 30 12.39 6.76 12.87
N PHE A 31 12.14 7.92 12.25
CA PHE A 31 10.97 8.72 12.53
C PHE A 31 9.79 7.89 12.06
N SER A 32 9.30 7.06 12.96
CA SER A 32 8.00 6.42 12.84
C SER A 32 6.97 7.40 13.40
N PRO A 33 6.35 8.28 12.58
CA PRO A 33 5.31 9.21 13.04
C PRO A 33 4.10 8.47 13.63
N ILE A 34 4.00 7.17 13.41
CA ILE A 34 3.02 6.28 14.03
C ILE A 34 3.25 6.11 15.53
N ASN A 35 4.49 6.18 16.03
CA ASN A 35 4.80 6.05 17.45
C ASN A 35 4.38 7.27 18.28
N LEU A 36 4.03 8.38 17.61
CA LEU A 36 3.41 9.55 18.23
C LEU A 36 1.89 9.40 18.41
N ILE A 37 1.27 8.42 17.72
CA ILE A 37 -0.17 8.19 17.79
C ILE A 37 -0.42 7.05 18.79
N PRO A 38 -1.21 7.27 19.86
CA PRO A 38 -1.53 6.20 20.81
C PRO A 38 -2.27 5.05 20.11
N LEU A 39 -1.97 3.81 20.50
CA LEU A 39 -2.53 2.58 19.89
C LEU A 39 -4.07 2.59 19.82
N SER A 40 -4.75 3.18 20.81
CA SER A 40 -6.21 3.32 20.83
C SER A 40 -6.76 4.17 19.67
N VAL A 41 -5.99 5.17 19.22
CA VAL A 41 -6.35 6.04 18.09
C VAL A 41 -5.98 5.37 16.77
N GLN A 42 -4.86 4.64 16.74
CA GLN A 42 -4.40 3.90 15.56
C GLN A 42 -5.44 2.84 15.09
N GLY A 43 -6.01 2.08 16.04
CA GLY A 43 -7.07 1.12 15.73
C GLY A 43 -8.36 1.77 15.24
N SER A 44 -8.72 2.94 15.79
CA SER A 44 -9.92 3.68 15.37
C SER A 44 -9.79 4.23 13.95
N ILE A 45 -8.62 4.78 13.60
CA ILE A 45 -8.31 5.26 12.25
C ILE A 45 -8.41 4.11 11.26
N GLU A 46 -7.84 2.94 11.59
CA GLU A 46 -7.92 1.77 10.73
C GLU A 46 -9.36 1.35 10.43
N GLN A 47 -10.20 1.25 11.46
CA GLN A 47 -11.60 0.87 11.29
C GLN A 47 -12.37 1.86 10.44
N VAL A 48 -12.15 3.17 10.64
CA VAL A 48 -12.78 4.21 9.82
C VAL A 48 -12.33 4.11 8.37
N LEU A 49 -11.02 3.92 8.13
CA LEU A 49 -10.48 3.80 6.77
C LEU A 49 -10.99 2.53 6.08
N LEU A 50 -11.05 1.39 6.78
CA LEU A 50 -11.60 0.13 6.25
C LEU A 50 -13.08 0.27 5.91
N LEU A 51 -13.86 0.87 6.82
CA LEU A 51 -15.29 1.05 6.63
C LEU A 51 -15.59 2.05 5.51
N ALA A 52 -14.86 3.17 5.44
CA ALA A 52 -14.97 4.14 4.36
C ALA A 52 -14.59 3.52 3.01
N THR A 53 -13.47 2.80 2.94
CA THR A 53 -13.01 2.12 1.73
C THR A 53 -14.01 1.04 1.30
N GLY A 54 -14.55 0.26 2.24
CA GLY A 54 -15.56 -0.77 1.97
C GLY A 54 -16.88 -0.20 1.47
N LEU A 55 -17.34 0.90 2.05
CA LEU A 55 -18.54 1.61 1.58
C LEU A 55 -18.32 2.19 0.18
N LEU A 56 -17.19 2.86 -0.06
CA LEU A 56 -16.86 3.42 -1.38
C LEU A 56 -16.76 2.31 -2.43
N LEU A 57 -16.12 1.18 -2.11
CA LEU A 57 -16.05 0.02 -3.00
C LEU A 57 -17.45 -0.51 -3.34
N THR A 58 -18.31 -0.64 -2.33
CA THR A 58 -19.67 -1.16 -2.53
C THR A 58 -20.47 -0.24 -3.45
N VAL A 59 -20.44 1.07 -3.19
CA VAL A 59 -21.10 2.07 -4.04
C VAL A 59 -20.51 2.05 -5.46
N PHE A 60 -19.18 1.95 -5.60
CA PHE A 60 -18.51 1.88 -6.90
C PHE A 60 -18.94 0.65 -7.71
N VAL A 61 -19.04 -0.52 -7.08
CA VAL A 61 -19.49 -1.76 -7.75
C VAL A 61 -20.95 -1.64 -8.18
N VAL A 62 -21.83 -1.18 -7.29
CA VAL A 62 -23.26 -0.98 -7.63
C VAL A 62 -23.43 0.04 -8.75
N ALA A 63 -22.65 1.12 -8.72
CA ALA A 63 -22.62 2.12 -9.77
C ALA A 63 -22.18 1.55 -11.12
N GLY A 64 -21.10 0.74 -11.12
CA GLY A 64 -20.62 0.08 -12.33
C GLY A 64 -21.65 -0.88 -12.93
N ILE A 65 -22.38 -1.62 -12.10
CA ILE A 65 -23.47 -2.49 -12.56
C ILE A 65 -24.60 -1.67 -13.20
N GLY A 66 -25.00 -0.55 -12.57
CA GLY A 66 -26.05 0.33 -13.09
C GLY A 66 -25.70 0.91 -14.47
N ILE A 67 -24.48 1.42 -14.63
CA ILE A 67 -24.00 1.96 -15.91
C ILE A 67 -23.90 0.86 -16.97
N THR A 68 -23.44 -0.34 -16.59
CA THR A 68 -23.37 -1.49 -17.51
C THR A 68 -24.76 -1.92 -17.99
N TRP A 69 -25.77 -1.86 -17.12
CA TRP A 69 -27.15 -2.14 -17.49
C TRP A 69 -27.68 -1.08 -18.46
N ASP A 70 -27.44 0.21 -18.22
CA ASP A 70 -27.83 1.27 -19.17
C ASP A 70 -27.21 1.05 -20.56
N ALA A 71 -25.90 0.77 -20.60
CA ALA A 71 -25.21 0.43 -21.84
C ALA A 71 -25.80 -0.81 -22.54
N TYR A 72 -26.17 -1.85 -21.78
CA TYR A 72 -26.81 -3.06 -22.32
C TYR A 72 -28.20 -2.78 -22.91
N ALA A 73 -29.01 -1.98 -22.24
CA ALA A 73 -30.34 -1.63 -22.73
C ALA A 73 -30.26 -0.79 -24.02
N ILE A 74 -29.35 0.19 -24.07
CA ILE A 74 -29.08 0.96 -25.29
C ILE A 74 -28.68 0.02 -26.44
N SER A 75 -27.80 -0.95 -26.18
CA SER A 75 -27.35 -1.92 -27.19
C SER A 75 -28.48 -2.81 -27.73
N THR A 76 -29.42 -3.21 -26.87
CA THR A 76 -30.55 -4.08 -27.23
C THR A 76 -31.78 -3.32 -27.74
N LYS A 77 -31.68 -1.98 -27.91
CA LYS A 77 -32.81 -1.08 -28.20
C LYS A 77 -33.92 -1.13 -27.13
N GLY A 78 -33.60 -1.62 -25.94
CA GLY A 78 -34.48 -1.57 -24.78
C GLY A 78 -34.44 -0.20 -24.13
N THR A 79 -35.55 0.20 -23.52
CA THR A 79 -35.60 1.39 -22.65
C THR A 79 -35.52 0.96 -21.20
N LEU A 80 -34.67 1.64 -20.42
CA LEU A 80 -34.71 1.49 -18.96
C LEU A 80 -36.06 1.97 -18.43
N PRO A 81 -36.54 1.37 -17.33
CA PRO A 81 -37.71 1.91 -16.62
C PRO A 81 -37.48 3.38 -16.26
N ASP A 82 -38.51 4.21 -16.44
CA ASP A 82 -38.42 5.68 -16.24
C ASP A 82 -37.96 6.08 -14.83
N SER A 83 -38.11 5.19 -13.84
CA SER A 83 -37.68 5.43 -12.46
C SER A 83 -36.18 5.27 -12.22
N VAL A 84 -35.47 4.44 -13.00
CA VAL A 84 -34.03 4.15 -12.79
C VAL A 84 -33.13 4.90 -13.77
N LYS A 85 -33.64 5.22 -14.96
CA LYS A 85 -32.90 5.97 -15.98
C LYS A 85 -32.31 7.29 -15.46
N PRO A 86 -33.08 8.22 -14.84
CA PRO A 86 -32.52 9.49 -14.38
C PRO A 86 -31.48 9.30 -13.27
N ILE A 87 -31.62 8.29 -12.42
CA ILE A 87 -30.64 7.99 -11.37
C ILE A 87 -29.31 7.57 -12.00
N ILE A 88 -29.34 6.72 -13.02
CA ILE A 88 -28.12 6.24 -13.68
C ILE A 88 -27.45 7.39 -14.45
N THR A 89 -28.21 8.10 -15.30
CA THR A 89 -27.64 9.10 -16.21
C THR A 89 -27.29 10.43 -15.54
N GLU A 90 -28.05 10.87 -14.54
CA GLU A 90 -27.85 12.20 -13.92
C GLU A 90 -27.02 12.13 -12.62
N VAL A 91 -27.01 10.99 -11.94
CA VAL A 91 -26.28 10.83 -10.67
C VAL A 91 -25.09 9.90 -10.83
N LEU A 92 -25.30 8.70 -11.36
CA LEU A 92 -24.30 7.64 -11.33
C LEU A 92 -23.16 7.89 -12.34
N GLU A 93 -23.48 8.11 -13.61
CA GLU A 93 -22.51 8.38 -14.68
C GLU A 93 -21.57 9.56 -14.39
N PRO A 94 -22.05 10.78 -14.04
CA PRO A 94 -21.17 11.91 -13.83
C PRO A 94 -20.31 11.77 -12.56
N ASN A 95 -20.80 11.06 -11.54
CA ASN A 95 -20.08 10.91 -10.27
C ASN A 95 -19.20 9.66 -10.21
N PHE A 96 -19.35 8.70 -11.13
CA PHE A 96 -18.63 7.42 -11.10
C PHE A 96 -17.11 7.61 -11.05
N THR A 97 -16.57 8.50 -11.89
CA THR A 97 -15.13 8.81 -11.90
C THR A 97 -14.67 9.46 -10.60
N VAL A 98 -15.46 10.39 -10.04
CA VAL A 98 -15.14 11.08 -8.78
C VAL A 98 -15.11 10.08 -7.63
N ILE A 99 -16.12 9.21 -7.56
CA ILE A 99 -16.20 8.13 -6.57
C ILE A 99 -15.00 7.19 -6.71
N GLY A 100 -14.63 6.82 -7.94
CA GLY A 100 -13.46 5.97 -8.22
C GLY A 100 -12.14 6.59 -7.76
N VAL A 101 -11.93 7.88 -8.00
CA VAL A 101 -10.74 8.60 -7.53
C VAL A 101 -10.71 8.68 -6.01
N LEU A 102 -11.85 8.98 -5.38
CA LEU A 102 -11.96 9.03 -3.92
C LEU A 102 -11.71 7.66 -3.27
N PHE A 103 -12.25 6.60 -3.86
CA PHE A 103 -11.98 5.21 -3.47
C PHE A 103 -10.48 4.89 -3.53
N LEU A 104 -9.84 5.23 -4.65
CA LEU A 104 -8.41 4.98 -4.84
C LEU A 104 -7.55 5.75 -3.82
N ALA A 105 -7.90 7.01 -3.54
CA ALA A 105 -7.22 7.82 -2.53
C ALA A 105 -7.35 7.20 -1.14
N CYS A 106 -8.56 6.82 -0.73
CA CYS A 106 -8.83 6.20 0.57
C CYS A 106 -8.11 4.85 0.71
N SER A 107 -8.16 4.00 -0.32
CA SER A 107 -7.47 2.71 -0.36
C SER A 107 -5.94 2.88 -0.30
N SER A 108 -5.39 3.87 -0.99
CA SER A 108 -3.95 4.15 -0.97
C SER A 108 -3.50 4.63 0.40
N SER A 109 -4.27 5.51 1.05
CA SER A 109 -4.02 5.95 2.43
C SER A 109 -4.06 4.79 3.43
N LEU A 110 -4.99 3.85 3.26
CA LEU A 110 -5.08 2.65 4.11
C LEU A 110 -3.86 1.74 3.92
N GLY A 111 -3.45 1.52 2.68
CA GLY A 111 -2.24 0.76 2.36
C GLY A 111 -0.98 1.39 2.97
N LEU A 112 -0.81 2.71 2.81
CA LEU A 112 0.31 3.45 3.41
C LEU A 112 0.28 3.38 4.94
N PHE A 113 -0.90 3.54 5.55
CA PHE A 113 -1.06 3.42 6.99
C PHE A 113 -0.63 2.05 7.49
N LYS A 114 -1.09 0.97 6.85
CA LYS A 114 -0.70 -0.41 7.17
C LYS A 114 0.79 -0.68 7.00
N LEU A 115 1.39 -0.20 5.92
CA LEU A 115 2.84 -0.29 5.71
C LEU A 115 3.60 0.40 6.84
N ALA A 116 3.14 1.57 7.26
CA ALA A 116 3.75 2.32 8.34
C ALA A 116 3.55 1.65 9.72
N GLN A 117 2.47 0.87 9.94
CA GLN A 117 2.33 0.03 11.15
C GLN A 117 3.33 -1.14 11.14
N LEU A 118 3.53 -1.77 9.98
CA LEU A 118 4.43 -2.91 9.82
C LEU A 118 5.92 -2.53 9.93
N SER A 119 6.26 -1.27 9.64
CA SER A 119 7.63 -0.77 9.79
C SER A 119 8.00 -0.44 11.25
N ASP A 120 7.05 -0.45 12.19
CA ASP A 120 7.34 -0.16 13.59
C ASP A 120 7.97 -1.38 14.30
N PRO A 121 9.23 -1.28 14.78
CA PRO A 121 9.91 -2.36 15.48
C PRO A 121 9.31 -2.72 16.85
N GLY A 122 8.35 -1.95 17.38
CA GLY A 122 7.58 -2.29 18.58
C GLY A 122 6.62 -3.48 18.43
N ALA A 123 6.28 -3.85 17.19
CA ALA A 123 5.53 -5.07 16.88
C ALA A 123 6.42 -6.34 16.80
N SER A 124 7.71 -6.23 17.14
CA SER A 124 8.59 -7.39 17.27
C SER A 124 8.14 -8.20 18.47
N TYR A 125 7.61 -9.39 18.19
CA TYR A 125 7.32 -10.45 19.16
C TYR A 125 8.44 -10.51 20.21
N ARG A 126 8.16 -10.09 21.45
CA ARG A 126 9.01 -10.45 22.59
C ARG A 126 8.47 -11.77 23.09
N GLU A 127 9.24 -12.83 22.89
CA GLU A 127 9.06 -14.02 23.70
C GLU A 127 9.21 -13.55 25.15
N GLU A 128 8.10 -13.59 25.87
CA GLU A 128 8.08 -13.42 27.31
C GLU A 128 8.83 -14.63 27.88
N ASP A 129 10.15 -14.45 28.07
CA ASP A 129 11.00 -15.43 28.71
C ASP A 129 10.43 -15.77 30.09
N ASN A 130 10.11 -17.06 30.26
CA ASN A 130 9.63 -17.71 31.49
C ASN A 130 10.71 -17.76 32.58
#